data_AF-A0A6P6IEL8-F1
#
_entry.id   AF-A0A6P6IEL8-F1
#
_cell.length_a   1.000
_cell.length_b   1.000
_cell.length_c   1.000
_cell.angle_alpha   90.00
_cell.angle_beta   90.00
_cell.angle_gamma   90.00
#
_symmetry.space_group_name_H-M   'P 1'
#
loop_
_entity.id
_entity.type
_entity.pdbx_description
1 polymer ?
#
loop_
_entity_poly.entity_id
_entity_poly.type
_entity_poly.pdbx_seq_one_letter_code
_entity_poly.pdbx_strand_id
1 'polypeptide(L)'
;MISSPSSADWATFAVGPGHGIQLRSGRLLVPAYTYHVDRRECFGKICRTSPHAFTFYSDDHGRTWRHGGLVPNLRSGECQLAAVDSGQAGHILYCNARSPLGSRVQALSADEGTSFLPGELVPALAETARGCQGSVLGFPAPLFSRPRNGRWPVGAGSHSYSPHLCLGVQEPSEEGTGDTQGAQGPSGMEGCRDSPEEPGLGPGLSGIMAAWTSKVPGPPATLSQSPTWLLYSHPVGRRARLHMGIYLSRSPLDPHSWTEPWVIYEGPSGYSDLASVGPTVKGALTFACLFESGARVSYEEISFCMFSLGEVLQNLPPGPKPPGLGDKRLERCRPS
;
A
#
# COMPACT_ATOMS: atom_id res chain seq x y z
N MET A 1 -18.72 -15.88 -25.46
CA MET A 1 -17.50 -15.09 -25.72
C MET A 1 -17.62 -13.81 -24.92
N ILE A 2 -16.86 -13.67 -23.84
CA ILE A 2 -16.79 -12.41 -23.08
C ILE A 2 -15.65 -11.62 -23.74
N SER A 3 -16.01 -10.70 -24.63
CA SER A 3 -15.05 -9.71 -25.12
C SER A 3 -14.62 -8.85 -23.94
N SER A 4 -13.31 -8.74 -23.69
CA SER A 4 -12.76 -7.73 -22.80
C SER A 4 -13.31 -6.35 -23.22
N PRO A 5 -13.91 -5.55 -22.33
CA PRO A 5 -14.43 -4.25 -22.71
C PRO A 5 -13.28 -3.41 -23.26
N SER A 6 -13.44 -2.89 -24.48
CA SER A 6 -12.52 -1.92 -25.06
C SER A 6 -12.45 -0.68 -24.15
N SER A 7 -11.28 -0.06 -24.02
CA SER A 7 -11.09 1.22 -23.30
C SER A 7 -11.99 2.38 -23.79
N ALA A 8 -12.75 2.16 -24.86
CA ALA A 8 -13.73 3.08 -25.43
C ALA A 8 -14.90 3.45 -24.49
N ASP A 9 -15.07 2.77 -23.35
CA ASP A 9 -16.17 2.98 -22.38
C ASP A 9 -15.74 3.70 -21.09
N TRP A 10 -14.59 4.37 -21.09
CA TRP A 10 -14.10 5.13 -19.94
C TRP A 10 -14.31 6.63 -20.14
N ALA A 11 -14.96 7.31 -19.18
CA ALA A 11 -15.09 8.76 -19.20
C ALA A 11 -13.78 9.46 -18.80
N THR A 12 -13.06 8.87 -17.84
CA THR A 12 -11.72 9.28 -17.41
C THR A 12 -11.11 8.15 -16.57
N PHE A 13 -9.80 8.17 -16.37
CA PHE A 13 -9.08 7.25 -15.50
C PHE A 13 -7.91 7.97 -14.81
N ALA A 14 -7.41 7.38 -13.73
CA ALA A 14 -6.15 7.78 -13.10
C ALA A 14 -5.43 6.56 -12.50
N VAL A 15 -4.13 6.72 -12.25
CA VAL A 15 -3.29 5.71 -11.59
C VAL A 15 -3.11 6.05 -10.10
N GLY A 16 -3.02 5.02 -9.27
CA GLY A 16 -2.85 5.08 -7.82
C GLY A 16 -3.81 6.07 -7.14
N PRO A 17 -3.30 7.11 -6.45
CA PRO A 17 -1.88 7.47 -6.30
C PRO A 17 -1.11 6.64 -5.25
N GLY A 18 0.22 6.86 -5.19
CA GLY A 18 1.18 6.18 -4.32
C GLY A 18 1.98 5.09 -5.06
N HIS A 19 2.50 4.08 -4.33
CA HIS A 19 3.37 3.06 -4.93
C HIS A 19 2.65 2.00 -5.77
N GLY A 20 3.35 1.48 -6.79
CA GLY A 20 3.04 0.22 -7.46
C GLY A 20 3.83 -0.94 -6.85
N ILE A 21 3.59 -2.17 -7.32
CA ILE A 21 4.30 -3.35 -6.80
C ILE A 21 4.90 -4.19 -7.93
N GLN A 22 5.97 -4.92 -7.61
CA GLN A 22 6.51 -5.99 -8.45
C GLN A 22 6.25 -7.33 -7.78
N LEU A 23 5.59 -8.24 -8.50
CA LEU A 23 5.32 -9.59 -8.02
C LEU A 23 6.57 -10.47 -8.13
N ARG A 24 6.57 -11.61 -7.41
CA ARG A 24 7.64 -12.61 -7.49
C ARG A 24 7.77 -13.23 -8.89
N SER A 25 6.70 -13.22 -9.68
CA SER A 25 6.70 -13.62 -11.09
C SER A 25 7.51 -12.67 -11.98
N GLY A 26 7.89 -11.49 -11.48
CA GLY A 26 8.54 -10.42 -12.23
C GLY A 26 7.55 -9.40 -12.79
N ARG A 27 6.24 -9.71 -12.81
CA ARG A 27 5.17 -8.82 -13.26
C ARG A 27 5.16 -7.52 -12.47
N LEU A 28 5.13 -6.40 -13.18
CA LEU A 28 4.94 -5.05 -12.62
C LEU A 28 3.45 -4.74 -12.58
N LEU A 29 2.97 -4.14 -11.49
CA LEU A 29 1.59 -3.73 -11.29
C LEU A 29 1.50 -2.25 -10.92
N VAL A 30 0.63 -1.52 -11.62
CA VAL A 30 0.29 -0.12 -11.34
C VAL A 30 -1.20 -0.04 -11.02
N PRO A 31 -1.60 0.20 -9.76
CA PRO A 31 -3.00 0.36 -9.40
C PRO A 31 -3.62 1.51 -10.19
N ALA A 32 -4.89 1.39 -10.54
CA ALA A 32 -5.61 2.41 -11.28
C ALA A 32 -7.11 2.34 -11.01
N TYR A 33 -7.84 3.35 -11.44
CA TYR A 33 -9.30 3.32 -11.47
C TYR A 33 -9.82 4.11 -12.67
N THR A 34 -11.02 3.76 -13.12
CA THR A 34 -11.70 4.42 -14.23
C THR A 34 -13.13 4.76 -13.85
N TYR A 35 -13.68 5.81 -14.44
CA TYR A 35 -15.12 6.07 -14.47
C TYR A 35 -15.72 5.38 -15.69
N HIS A 36 -16.22 4.17 -15.49
CA HIS A 36 -16.92 3.39 -16.52
C HIS A 36 -18.24 4.07 -16.90
N VAL A 37 -18.54 4.13 -18.20
CA VAL A 37 -19.78 4.71 -18.73
C VAL A 37 -20.88 3.65 -18.74
N ASP A 38 -21.69 3.59 -17.68
CA ASP A 38 -22.77 2.61 -17.50
C ASP A 38 -23.95 2.83 -18.46
N ARG A 39 -24.19 4.10 -18.82
CA ARG A 39 -25.26 4.50 -19.75
C ARG A 39 -24.80 5.75 -20.49
N ARG A 40 -25.04 5.79 -21.80
CA ARG A 40 -24.74 6.95 -22.64
C ARG A 40 -26.03 7.67 -23.04
N GLU A 41 -26.02 8.98 -22.85
CA GLU A 41 -26.70 9.94 -23.72
C GLU A 41 -26.11 11.31 -23.41
N CYS A 42 -25.56 11.97 -24.41
CA CYS A 42 -24.90 13.26 -24.30
C CYS A 42 -25.43 14.09 -25.50
N PHE A 43 -25.90 15.31 -25.26
CA PHE A 43 -26.79 16.13 -26.14
C PHE A 43 -28.27 15.66 -26.27
N GLY A 44 -28.80 15.05 -25.21
CA GLY A 44 -30.22 14.65 -25.05
C GLY A 44 -30.51 13.99 -23.68
N LYS A 45 -29.45 13.34 -23.16
CA LYS A 45 -29.05 13.06 -21.76
C LYS A 45 -29.66 11.89 -20.93
N ILE A 46 -28.86 10.82 -20.75
CA ILE A 46 -28.34 10.25 -19.49
C ILE A 46 -26.92 9.65 -19.73
N CYS A 47 -25.86 10.41 -19.43
CA CYS A 47 -24.48 9.90 -19.29
C CYS A 47 -24.24 9.56 -17.81
N ARG A 48 -24.36 8.28 -17.42
CA ARG A 48 -24.17 7.77 -16.05
C ARG A 48 -22.84 7.03 -15.96
N THR A 49 -22.02 7.39 -14.97
CA THR A 49 -20.71 6.75 -14.75
C THR A 49 -20.56 6.17 -13.35
N SER A 50 -19.83 5.08 -13.24
CA SER A 50 -19.45 4.45 -11.97
C SER A 50 -17.92 4.28 -11.90
N PRO A 51 -17.28 4.62 -10.76
CA PRO A 51 -15.85 4.40 -10.60
C PRO A 51 -15.60 2.92 -10.29
N HIS A 52 -14.60 2.34 -10.96
CA HIS A 52 -14.11 1.00 -10.70
C HIS A 52 -12.59 0.95 -10.69
N ALA A 53 -12.03 0.38 -9.62
CA ALA A 53 -10.61 0.09 -9.50
C ALA A 53 -10.20 -1.05 -10.45
N PHE A 54 -8.97 -1.03 -10.91
CA PHE A 54 -8.32 -2.08 -11.68
C PHE A 54 -6.80 -1.93 -11.54
N THR A 55 -6.03 -2.67 -12.33
CA THR A 55 -4.57 -2.52 -12.38
C THR A 55 -4.05 -2.57 -13.82
N PHE A 56 -3.05 -1.75 -14.12
CA PHE A 56 -2.19 -1.99 -15.28
C PHE A 56 -1.09 -2.97 -14.90
N TYR A 57 -0.71 -3.84 -15.83
CA TYR A 57 0.35 -4.80 -15.60
C TYR A 57 1.29 -4.93 -16.80
N SER A 58 2.54 -5.27 -16.51
CA SER A 58 3.58 -5.53 -17.51
C SER A 58 4.37 -6.79 -17.14
N ASP A 59 4.52 -7.69 -18.11
CA ASP A 59 5.24 -8.96 -17.98
C ASP A 59 6.63 -8.93 -18.62
N ASP A 60 7.02 -7.80 -19.22
CA ASP A 60 8.24 -7.65 -20.02
C ASP A 60 9.13 -6.51 -19.52
N HIS A 61 9.04 -6.23 -18.21
CA HIS A 61 9.77 -5.19 -17.49
C HIS A 61 9.43 -3.76 -17.96
N GLY A 62 8.15 -3.50 -18.21
CA GLY A 62 7.62 -2.17 -18.52
C GLY A 62 7.68 -1.79 -20.00
N ARG A 63 8.03 -2.71 -20.90
CA ARG A 63 8.07 -2.45 -22.35
C ARG A 63 6.68 -2.39 -22.95
N THR A 64 5.80 -3.30 -22.54
CA THR A 64 4.38 -3.31 -22.90
C THR A 64 3.50 -3.40 -21.67
N TRP A 65 2.32 -2.82 -21.75
CA TRP A 65 1.36 -2.74 -20.66
C TRP A 65 0.00 -3.24 -21.12
N ARG A 66 -0.70 -3.93 -20.23
CA ARG A 66 -2.07 -4.38 -20.35
C ARG A 66 -2.85 -3.88 -19.13
N HIS A 67 -4.17 -3.88 -19.20
CA HIS A 67 -5.01 -3.62 -18.03
C HIS A 67 -5.77 -4.88 -17.64
N GLY A 68 -5.96 -5.08 -16.35
CA GLY A 68 -6.82 -6.11 -15.79
C GLY A 68 -8.31 -5.79 -15.98
N GLY A 69 -9.15 -6.70 -15.50
CA GLY A 69 -10.57 -6.47 -15.32
C GLY A 69 -10.86 -5.45 -14.22
N LEU A 70 -11.99 -4.76 -14.35
CA LEU A 70 -12.50 -3.85 -13.32
C LEU A 70 -12.96 -4.66 -12.11
N VAL A 71 -12.75 -4.15 -10.89
CA VAL A 71 -13.37 -4.67 -9.67
C VAL A 71 -14.89 -4.62 -9.87
N PRO A 72 -15.60 -5.77 -9.87
CA PRO A 72 -17.01 -5.78 -10.17
C PRO A 72 -17.83 -5.29 -8.96
N ASN A 73 -19.16 -5.25 -9.13
CA ASN A 73 -20.24 -5.03 -8.13
C ASN A 73 -20.22 -3.77 -7.23
N LEU A 74 -19.07 -3.26 -6.79
CA LEU A 74 -18.97 -2.09 -5.91
C LEU A 74 -18.22 -0.95 -6.58
N ARG A 75 -18.69 0.27 -6.30
CA ARG A 75 -18.03 1.51 -6.71
C ARG A 75 -16.69 1.62 -5.98
N SER A 76 -15.59 1.67 -6.72
CA SER A 76 -14.23 1.68 -6.21
C SER A 76 -13.38 2.70 -7.00
N GLY A 77 -12.69 3.59 -6.29
CA GLY A 77 -11.83 4.62 -6.87
C GLY A 77 -10.36 4.32 -6.66
N GLU A 78 -9.59 5.37 -6.32
CA GLU A 78 -8.17 5.31 -5.95
C GLU A 78 -7.84 4.10 -5.08
N CYS A 79 -6.82 3.33 -5.46
CA CYS A 79 -6.50 2.07 -4.82
C CYS A 79 -4.99 1.83 -4.73
N GLN A 80 -4.62 0.87 -3.88
CA GLN A 80 -3.28 0.28 -3.83
C GLN A 80 -3.37 -1.23 -3.70
N LEU A 81 -2.25 -1.90 -4.00
CA LEU A 81 -2.15 -3.34 -4.12
C LEU A 81 -1.09 -3.91 -3.19
N ALA A 82 -1.33 -5.10 -2.66
CA ALA A 82 -0.32 -5.88 -1.95
C ALA A 82 -0.41 -7.36 -2.35
N ALA A 83 0.73 -8.02 -2.54
CA ALA A 83 0.75 -9.47 -2.68
C ALA A 83 0.65 -10.12 -1.28
N VAL A 84 -0.29 -11.05 -1.11
CA VAL A 84 -0.54 -11.75 0.14
C VAL A 84 -0.24 -13.23 -0.03
N ASP A 85 0.84 -13.69 0.59
CA ASP A 85 1.16 -15.11 0.73
C ASP A 85 0.47 -15.69 1.96
N SER A 86 -0.39 -16.70 1.79
CA SER A 86 -1.06 -17.42 2.89
C SER A 86 -0.24 -18.60 3.44
N GLY A 87 0.98 -18.80 2.96
CA GLY A 87 1.82 -19.96 3.27
C GLY A 87 1.48 -21.22 2.46
N GLN A 88 0.51 -21.13 1.53
CA GLN A 88 0.21 -22.17 0.53
C GLN A 88 0.87 -21.83 -0.81
N ALA A 89 0.88 -22.77 -1.76
CA ALA A 89 1.44 -22.53 -3.09
C ALA A 89 0.63 -21.45 -3.84
N GLY A 90 1.21 -20.25 -3.97
CA GLY A 90 0.63 -19.11 -4.67
C GLY A 90 0.40 -17.90 -3.76
N HIS A 91 0.26 -16.74 -4.37
CA HIS A 91 -0.11 -15.50 -3.68
C HIS A 91 -1.46 -15.01 -4.20
N ILE A 92 -2.19 -14.31 -3.33
CA ILE A 92 -3.40 -13.58 -3.72
C ILE A 92 -3.01 -12.11 -3.81
N LEU A 93 -3.37 -11.47 -4.91
CA LEU A 93 -3.25 -10.02 -5.03
C LEU A 93 -4.43 -9.39 -4.28
N TYR A 94 -4.11 -8.60 -3.27
CA TYR A 94 -5.04 -7.84 -2.44
C TYR A 94 -5.15 -6.41 -2.98
N CYS A 95 -6.37 -5.94 -3.25
CA CYS A 95 -6.65 -4.56 -3.64
C CYS A 95 -7.46 -3.85 -2.57
N ASN A 96 -6.96 -2.71 -2.08
CA ASN A 96 -7.66 -1.83 -1.16
C ASN A 96 -8.07 -0.54 -1.90
N ALA A 97 -9.37 -0.30 -2.06
CA ALA A 97 -9.87 0.81 -2.86
C ALA A 97 -10.74 1.78 -2.06
N ARG A 98 -10.59 3.06 -2.38
CA ARG A 98 -11.44 4.15 -1.91
C ARG A 98 -12.88 3.92 -2.36
N SER A 99 -13.83 4.22 -1.49
CA SER A 99 -15.23 3.98 -1.76
C SER A 99 -16.15 5.09 -1.25
N PRO A 100 -17.25 5.39 -1.97
CA PRO A 100 -18.30 6.27 -1.46
C PRO A 100 -19.27 5.58 -0.49
N LEU A 101 -19.05 4.30 -0.15
CA LEU A 101 -19.98 3.46 0.61
C LEU A 101 -19.71 3.47 2.14
N GLY A 102 -18.84 4.36 2.62
CA GLY A 102 -18.55 4.54 4.05
C GLY A 102 -17.49 3.59 4.63
N SER A 103 -16.99 2.64 3.84
CA SER A 103 -15.88 1.75 4.20
C SER A 103 -15.07 1.41 2.97
N ARG A 104 -13.79 1.05 3.15
CA ARG A 104 -12.92 0.59 2.06
C ARG A 104 -13.52 -0.62 1.36
N VAL A 105 -13.29 -0.68 0.05
CA VAL A 105 -13.59 -1.88 -0.75
C VAL A 105 -12.32 -2.72 -0.84
N GLN A 106 -12.42 -3.98 -0.43
CA GLN A 106 -11.42 -5.00 -0.66
C GLN A 106 -11.82 -5.84 -1.86
N ALA A 107 -10.88 -6.08 -2.77
CA ALA A 107 -11.04 -7.03 -3.86
C ALA A 107 -9.81 -7.93 -3.94
N LEU A 108 -10.00 -9.19 -4.35
CA LEU A 108 -8.95 -10.19 -4.41
C LEU A 108 -8.79 -10.68 -5.85
N SER A 109 -7.55 -10.96 -6.25
CA SER A 109 -7.22 -11.55 -7.54
C SER A 109 -6.31 -12.76 -7.34
N ALA A 110 -6.68 -13.88 -7.96
CA ALA A 110 -5.91 -15.13 -7.96
C ALA A 110 -5.05 -15.30 -9.23
N ASP A 111 -5.12 -14.34 -10.15
CA ASP A 111 -4.49 -14.35 -11.48
C ASP A 111 -3.61 -13.12 -11.70
N GLU A 112 -2.94 -12.68 -10.63
CA GLU A 112 -1.94 -11.61 -10.64
C GLU A 112 -2.46 -10.29 -11.25
N GLY A 113 -3.70 -9.92 -10.92
CA GLY A 113 -4.33 -8.67 -11.34
C GLY A 113 -5.00 -8.73 -12.71
N THR A 114 -5.07 -9.89 -13.36
CA THR A 114 -5.76 -10.04 -14.65
C THR A 114 -7.28 -9.90 -14.48
N SER A 115 -7.85 -10.41 -13.40
CA SER A 115 -9.24 -10.23 -12.99
C SER A 115 -9.39 -10.14 -11.47
N PHE A 116 -10.46 -9.49 -11.01
CA PHE A 116 -10.79 -9.38 -9.59
C PHE A 116 -12.11 -10.10 -9.29
N LEU A 117 -12.15 -10.79 -8.14
CA LEU A 117 -13.38 -11.28 -7.54
C LEU A 117 -14.29 -10.11 -7.13
N PRO A 118 -15.60 -10.37 -6.90
CA PRO A 118 -16.49 -9.38 -6.33
C PRO A 118 -15.92 -8.68 -5.10
N GLY A 119 -16.00 -7.36 -5.09
CA GLY A 119 -15.52 -6.55 -3.98
C GLY A 119 -16.39 -6.70 -2.74
N GLU A 120 -15.77 -6.60 -1.57
CA GLU A 120 -16.39 -6.64 -0.26
C GLU A 120 -16.10 -5.34 0.51
N LEU A 121 -17.04 -4.87 1.32
CA LEU A 121 -16.80 -3.75 2.23
C LEU A 121 -16.03 -4.25 3.46
N VAL A 122 -15.04 -3.49 3.90
CA VAL A 122 -14.22 -3.81 5.09
C VAL A 122 -14.66 -2.91 6.25
N PRO A 123 -15.54 -3.37 7.17
CA PRO A 123 -16.17 -2.48 8.15
C PRO A 123 -15.19 -1.84 9.15
N ALA A 124 -14.07 -2.51 9.41
CA ALA A 124 -13.00 -2.02 10.26
C ALA A 124 -12.21 -0.86 9.63
N LEU A 125 -12.21 -0.75 8.30
CA LEU A 125 -11.55 0.32 7.56
C LEU A 125 -12.60 1.34 7.07
N ALA A 126 -13.01 2.21 7.98
CA ALA A 126 -14.00 3.25 7.67
C ALA A 126 -13.45 4.30 6.70
N GLU A 127 -14.32 4.81 5.83
CA GLU A 127 -14.02 5.97 4.98
C GLU A 127 -14.32 7.28 5.70
N THR A 128 -13.71 8.36 5.22
CA THR A 128 -14.10 9.72 5.60
C THR A 128 -15.38 10.14 4.85
N ALA A 129 -16.01 11.26 5.20
CA ALA A 129 -17.31 11.68 4.66
C ALA A 129 -17.42 11.72 3.11
N ARG A 130 -16.31 11.95 2.40
CA ARG A 130 -16.26 11.92 0.92
C ARG A 130 -15.26 10.90 0.37
N GLY A 131 -14.80 10.01 1.23
CA GLY A 131 -13.67 9.12 1.02
C GLY A 131 -12.31 9.82 0.95
N CYS A 132 -11.26 9.06 1.18
CA CYS A 132 -9.87 9.52 1.03
C CYS A 132 -9.04 8.43 0.36
N GLN A 133 -7.93 8.80 -0.29
CA GLN A 133 -6.92 7.79 -0.61
C GLN A 133 -6.31 7.27 0.70
N GLY A 134 -5.81 6.03 0.66
CA GLY A 134 -5.05 5.41 1.74
C GLY A 134 -4.07 4.41 1.14
N SER A 135 -3.05 4.04 1.90
CA SER A 135 -1.97 3.16 1.44
C SER A 135 -1.98 1.81 2.13
N VAL A 136 -1.69 0.74 1.37
CA VAL A 136 -1.56 -0.62 1.90
C VAL A 136 -0.18 -1.17 1.56
N LEU A 137 0.47 -1.81 2.54
CA LEU A 137 1.79 -2.40 2.39
C LEU A 137 1.81 -3.83 2.92
N GLY A 138 2.23 -4.78 2.10
CA GLY A 138 2.47 -6.16 2.51
C GLY A 138 3.90 -6.40 3.00
N PHE A 139 4.05 -7.16 4.08
CA PHE A 139 5.35 -7.56 4.60
C PHE A 139 5.29 -8.97 5.23
N PRO A 140 6.41 -9.72 5.23
CA PRO A 140 6.45 -11.04 5.84
C PRO A 140 6.22 -10.97 7.36
N ALA A 141 5.35 -11.82 7.90
CA ALA A 141 5.17 -11.94 9.33
C ALA A 141 6.50 -12.31 10.02
N PRO A 142 6.81 -11.71 11.18
CA PRO A 142 7.98 -12.10 11.96
C PRO A 142 7.90 -13.58 12.31
N LEU A 143 9.00 -14.30 12.09
CA LEU A 143 9.13 -15.66 12.58
C LEU A 143 9.27 -15.60 14.11
N PHE A 144 8.22 -15.98 14.84
CA PHE A 144 8.32 -16.16 16.28
C PHE A 144 9.23 -17.36 16.55
N SER A 145 10.51 -17.12 16.84
CA SER A 145 11.35 -18.10 17.51
C SER A 145 10.76 -18.34 18.90
N ARG A 146 10.05 -19.45 19.06
CA ARG A 146 9.54 -19.92 20.36
C ARG A 146 10.71 -19.89 21.35
N PRO A 147 10.65 -19.14 22.47
CA PRO A 147 11.73 -19.17 23.44
C PRO A 147 11.91 -20.61 23.92
N ARG A 148 13.10 -21.17 23.73
CA ARG A 148 13.48 -22.43 24.39
C ARG A 148 13.39 -22.14 25.89
N ASN A 149 12.45 -22.79 26.58
CA ASN A 149 12.24 -22.67 28.03
C ASN A 149 13.57 -22.57 28.77
N GLY A 150 13.92 -21.34 29.15
CA GLY A 150 15.09 -21.00 29.94
C GLY A 150 14.59 -20.09 31.05
N ARG A 151 14.64 -20.60 32.28
CA ARG A 151 14.25 -19.91 33.52
C ARG A 151 14.72 -18.45 33.54
N TRP A 152 13.79 -17.53 33.77
CA TRP A 152 14.10 -16.17 34.23
C TRP A 152 14.53 -16.21 35.71
N PRO A 153 15.66 -15.63 36.11
CA PRO A 153 15.87 -15.19 37.48
C PRO A 153 15.16 -13.85 37.68
N VAL A 154 14.44 -13.75 38.78
CA VAL A 154 13.82 -12.53 39.31
C VAL A 154 14.88 -11.46 39.57
N GLY A 155 14.64 -10.23 39.14
CA GLY A 155 15.48 -9.07 39.47
C GLY A 155 14.80 -7.75 39.11
N ALA A 156 14.56 -6.93 40.14
CA ALA A 156 13.82 -5.68 40.12
C ALA A 156 14.53 -4.52 39.41
N GLY A 157 13.77 -3.48 39.04
CA GLY A 157 14.31 -2.15 38.75
C GLY A 157 13.44 -1.32 37.82
N SER A 158 12.73 -0.34 38.38
CA SER A 158 11.98 0.68 37.63
C SER A 158 12.92 1.57 36.83
N HIS A 159 12.59 1.98 35.61
CA HIS A 159 12.96 3.30 35.08
C HIS A 159 12.00 3.73 33.97
N SER A 160 11.31 4.84 34.24
CA SER A 160 10.51 5.65 33.34
C SER A 160 11.41 6.50 32.44
N TYR A 161 11.28 6.41 31.12
CA TYR A 161 11.80 7.41 30.19
C TYR A 161 10.96 7.52 28.91
N SER A 162 10.46 8.74 28.68
CA SER A 162 10.12 9.41 27.42
C SER A 162 10.37 10.91 27.68
N PRO A 163 10.87 11.74 26.73
CA PRO A 163 10.11 12.06 25.53
C PRO A 163 10.89 12.21 24.20
N HIS A 164 10.16 11.95 23.12
CA HIS A 164 10.04 12.68 21.85
C HIS A 164 11.27 13.44 21.30
N LEU A 165 11.73 13.03 20.12
CA LEU A 165 12.49 13.87 19.18
C LEU A 165 11.68 14.03 17.89
N CYS A 166 10.91 15.13 17.83
CA CYS A 166 10.52 15.71 16.55
C CYS A 166 11.65 16.67 16.15
N LEU A 167 12.33 16.38 15.05
CA LEU A 167 13.30 17.32 14.47
C LEU A 167 12.53 18.44 13.78
N GLY A 168 12.27 19.53 14.52
CA GLY A 168 11.87 20.80 13.94
C GLY A 168 13.06 21.41 13.20
N VAL A 169 12.90 21.67 11.91
CA VAL A 169 13.85 22.44 11.12
C VAL A 169 13.86 23.88 11.64
N GLN A 170 15.04 24.36 12.04
CA GLN A 170 15.27 25.77 12.38
C GLN A 170 15.26 26.63 11.11
N GLU A 171 14.38 27.60 11.07
CA GLU A 171 14.46 28.77 10.19
C GLU A 171 15.70 29.60 10.53
N PRO A 172 16.51 30.04 9.55
CA PRO A 172 17.45 31.13 9.76
C PRO A 172 16.79 32.47 9.44
N SER A 173 16.76 33.35 10.45
CA SER A 173 16.71 34.80 10.22
C SER A 173 18.06 35.26 9.69
N GLU A 174 18.07 36.02 8.60
CA GLU A 174 18.69 37.36 8.59
C GLU A 174 18.23 38.18 7.37
N GLU A 175 18.05 39.46 7.64
CA GLU A 175 17.52 40.53 6.81
C GLU A 175 18.69 41.33 6.21
N GLY A 176 18.59 41.82 4.96
CA GLY A 176 19.49 42.88 4.49
C GLY A 176 19.82 42.99 3.00
N THR A 177 18.88 43.55 2.23
CA THR A 177 19.05 44.53 1.11
C THR A 177 20.05 44.33 -0.03
N GLY A 178 19.52 44.42 -1.28
CA GLY A 178 20.27 44.86 -2.47
C GLY A 178 19.53 44.62 -3.79
N ASP A 179 18.87 45.65 -4.31
CA ASP A 179 18.22 45.72 -5.64
C ASP A 179 19.15 45.35 -6.81
N THR A 180 18.60 44.81 -7.92
CA THR A 180 18.55 45.44 -9.27
C THR A 180 17.83 44.54 -10.29
N GLN A 181 17.07 45.18 -11.18
CA GLN A 181 16.22 44.73 -12.28
C GLN A 181 16.89 43.86 -13.37
N GLY A 182 16.07 43.12 -14.15
CA GLY A 182 16.30 43.04 -15.61
C GLY A 182 15.99 41.72 -16.34
N ALA A 183 14.78 41.63 -16.91
CA ALA A 183 14.48 41.22 -18.29
C ALA A 183 14.85 39.81 -18.88
N GLN A 184 13.78 39.17 -19.39
CA GLN A 184 13.61 38.58 -20.74
C GLN A 184 14.49 37.38 -21.20
N GLY A 185 13.83 36.29 -21.63
CA GLY A 185 14.35 35.37 -22.66
C GLY A 185 14.35 36.02 -24.06
N PRO A 186 14.57 35.32 -25.20
CA PRO A 186 14.47 33.87 -25.43
C PRO A 186 15.52 33.26 -26.41
N SER A 187 15.35 31.96 -26.71
CA SER A 187 15.56 31.28 -28.03
C SER A 187 16.97 30.93 -28.58
N GLY A 188 17.01 29.78 -29.31
CA GLY A 188 18.08 29.28 -30.20
C GLY A 188 18.86 28.10 -29.58
N MET A 189 18.74 26.81 -29.93
CA MET A 189 18.68 26.05 -31.20
C MET A 189 20.00 25.98 -31.99
N GLU A 190 20.77 24.92 -31.75
CA GLU A 190 21.72 24.20 -32.64
C GLU A 190 22.27 23.02 -31.82
N GLY A 191 22.38 21.75 -32.24
CA GLY A 191 22.39 21.16 -33.56
C GLY A 191 23.77 20.53 -33.84
N CYS A 192 24.00 19.28 -33.43
CA CYS A 192 25.12 18.46 -33.93
C CYS A 192 24.71 16.98 -33.96
N ARG A 193 24.57 16.47 -35.19
CA ARG A 193 24.54 15.05 -35.53
C ARG A 193 26.00 14.56 -35.59
N ASP A 194 26.23 13.29 -35.25
CA ASP A 194 26.96 12.38 -36.13
C ASP A 194 26.88 10.91 -35.63
N SER A 195 26.69 10.03 -36.59
CA SER A 195 26.80 8.55 -36.60
C SER A 195 26.92 8.20 -38.09
N PRO A 196 27.32 6.98 -38.52
CA PRO A 196 27.58 5.74 -37.77
C PRO A 196 28.88 5.02 -38.23
N GLU A 197 29.25 3.88 -37.63
CA GLU A 197 29.86 2.76 -38.37
C GLU A 197 29.88 1.43 -37.59
N GLU A 198 29.49 0.36 -38.30
CA GLU A 198 29.59 -1.08 -37.98
C GLU A 198 30.68 -1.69 -38.87
N PRO A 199 31.28 -2.84 -38.51
CA PRO A 199 31.43 -3.88 -39.54
C PRO A 199 31.30 -5.33 -39.04
N GLY A 200 30.79 -6.20 -39.93
CA GLY A 200 30.58 -7.63 -39.70
C GLY A 200 31.66 -8.60 -40.25
N LEU A 201 31.68 -9.77 -39.58
CA LEU A 201 32.02 -11.18 -39.92
C LEU A 201 33.22 -11.65 -40.77
N GLY A 202 34.02 -12.54 -40.13
CA GLY A 202 34.42 -13.90 -40.58
C GLY A 202 35.91 -14.11 -40.97
N PRO A 203 36.48 -15.35 -40.98
CA PRO A 203 35.98 -16.71 -40.66
C PRO A 203 36.87 -17.50 -39.65
N GLY A 204 36.53 -18.76 -39.37
CA GLY A 204 36.91 -19.49 -38.13
C GLY A 204 38.09 -20.47 -38.15
N LEU A 205 38.29 -21.13 -37.00
CA LEU A 205 39.11 -22.33 -36.80
C LEU A 205 38.64 -23.12 -35.56
N SER A 206 38.69 -24.44 -35.71
CA SER A 206 38.12 -25.50 -34.87
C SER A 206 38.89 -25.74 -33.55
N GLY A 207 38.19 -26.09 -32.47
CA GLY A 207 38.81 -26.59 -31.22
C GLY A 207 37.85 -26.85 -30.05
N ILE A 208 37.35 -28.09 -29.95
CA ILE A 208 36.97 -28.85 -28.73
C ILE A 208 36.12 -28.10 -27.66
N MET A 209 34.78 -28.29 -27.74
CA MET A 209 33.84 -27.93 -26.67
C MET A 209 33.79 -29.04 -25.61
N ALA A 210 34.47 -28.86 -24.48
CA ALA A 210 34.18 -29.60 -23.25
C ALA A 210 33.03 -28.88 -22.54
N ALA A 211 31.85 -29.48 -22.52
CA ALA A 211 30.66 -28.95 -21.88
C ALA A 211 30.83 -28.93 -20.36
N TRP A 212 31.06 -27.74 -19.79
CA TRP A 212 30.87 -27.49 -18.37
C TRP A 212 29.39 -27.19 -18.13
N THR A 213 28.58 -28.24 -17.96
CA THR A 213 27.24 -28.07 -17.41
C THR A 213 27.37 -27.74 -15.94
N SER A 214 27.40 -26.45 -15.61
CA SER A 214 27.17 -25.99 -14.25
C SER A 214 25.71 -26.31 -13.91
N LYS A 215 25.48 -27.43 -13.23
CA LYS A 215 24.19 -27.75 -12.61
C LYS A 215 23.94 -26.69 -11.54
N VAL A 216 23.23 -25.63 -11.92
CA VAL A 216 22.60 -24.73 -10.96
C VAL A 216 21.66 -25.61 -10.12
N PRO A 217 21.81 -25.66 -8.78
CA PRO A 217 20.84 -26.34 -7.95
C PRO A 217 19.49 -25.67 -8.18
N GLY A 218 18.49 -26.46 -8.56
CA GLY A 218 17.11 -25.96 -8.63
C GLY A 218 16.71 -25.32 -7.29
N PRO A 219 15.79 -24.35 -7.29
CA PRO A 219 15.40 -23.68 -6.06
C PRO A 219 14.94 -24.74 -5.05
N PRO A 220 15.36 -24.64 -3.77
CA PRO A 220 14.96 -25.61 -2.79
C PRO A 220 13.44 -25.64 -2.69
N ALA A 221 12.88 -26.83 -2.88
CA ALA A 221 11.48 -27.08 -2.62
C ALA A 221 11.16 -26.67 -1.17
N THR A 222 10.14 -25.83 -1.02
CA THR A 222 9.53 -25.41 0.25
C THR A 222 10.43 -24.59 1.19
N LEU A 223 10.81 -23.38 0.78
CA LEU A 223 10.93 -22.31 1.79
C LEU A 223 9.53 -22.14 2.40
N SER A 224 9.35 -22.61 3.64
CA SER A 224 8.17 -22.29 4.45
C SER A 224 8.08 -20.77 4.55
N GLN A 225 7.26 -20.16 3.70
CA GLN A 225 7.17 -18.71 3.62
C GLN A 225 6.32 -18.24 4.79
N SER A 226 6.85 -17.29 5.56
CA SER A 226 6.04 -16.58 6.55
C SER A 226 4.78 -16.06 5.88
N PRO A 227 3.60 -16.20 6.52
CA PRO A 227 2.39 -15.57 6.00
C PRO A 227 2.62 -14.06 5.89
N THR A 228 1.95 -13.41 4.95
CA THR A 228 2.03 -11.96 4.79
C THR A 228 1.09 -11.27 5.78
N TRP A 229 1.60 -10.25 6.46
CA TRP A 229 0.80 -9.27 7.20
C TRP A 229 0.65 -8.00 6.35
N LEU A 230 -0.43 -7.24 6.58
CA LEU A 230 -0.65 -5.95 5.92
C LEU A 230 -0.64 -4.82 6.94
N LEU A 231 0.04 -3.73 6.58
CA LEU A 231 -0.18 -2.41 7.16
C LEU A 231 -1.09 -1.60 6.24
N TYR A 232 -1.89 -0.72 6.84
CA TYR A 232 -2.70 0.25 6.12
C TYR A 232 -2.64 1.61 6.80
N SER A 233 -2.43 2.68 6.02
CA SER A 233 -2.45 4.06 6.50
C SER A 233 -3.61 4.85 5.91
N HIS A 234 -4.36 5.54 6.75
CA HIS A 234 -5.52 6.35 6.35
C HIS A 234 -6.01 7.26 7.48
N PRO A 235 -6.68 8.39 7.17
CA PRO A 235 -7.35 9.21 8.17
C PRO A 235 -8.42 8.45 8.98
N VAL A 236 -8.38 8.54 10.30
CA VAL A 236 -9.31 7.81 11.19
C VAL A 236 -10.69 8.50 11.30
N GLY A 237 -10.75 9.80 11.02
CA GLY A 237 -11.98 10.58 11.12
C GLY A 237 -13.08 10.17 10.14
N ARG A 238 -14.21 9.64 10.64
CA ARG A 238 -15.37 9.26 9.81
C ARG A 238 -16.03 10.44 9.10
N ARG A 239 -15.99 11.63 9.71
CA ARG A 239 -16.67 12.83 9.19
C ARG A 239 -15.76 13.76 8.40
N ALA A 240 -14.45 13.67 8.61
CA ALA A 240 -13.46 14.55 8.01
C ALA A 240 -12.11 13.85 7.96
N ARG A 241 -11.26 14.31 7.04
CA ARG A 241 -9.88 13.89 6.85
C ARG A 241 -9.01 14.35 8.03
N LEU A 242 -9.07 13.59 9.12
CA LEU A 242 -8.42 13.87 10.39
C LEU A 242 -7.76 12.61 10.94
N HIS A 243 -6.61 12.82 11.58
CA HIS A 243 -5.79 11.87 12.32
C HIS A 243 -5.24 10.76 11.43
N MET A 244 -3.96 10.82 11.07
CA MET A 244 -3.35 9.74 10.29
C MET A 244 -3.18 8.51 11.18
N GLY A 245 -3.87 7.42 10.82
CA GLY A 245 -3.87 6.16 11.55
C GLY A 245 -3.15 5.04 10.80
N ILE A 246 -2.51 4.15 11.56
CA ILE A 246 -1.90 2.91 11.09
C ILE A 246 -2.71 1.72 11.61
N TYR A 247 -3.17 0.90 10.68
CA TYR A 247 -3.91 -0.33 10.93
C TYR A 247 -3.03 -1.53 10.60
N LEU A 248 -3.23 -2.64 11.33
CA LEU A 248 -2.54 -3.90 11.08
C LEU A 248 -3.57 -5.00 10.80
N SER A 249 -3.28 -5.84 9.82
CA SER A 249 -3.94 -7.14 9.67
C SER A 249 -2.89 -8.26 9.70
N ARG A 250 -3.15 -9.25 10.57
CA ARG A 250 -2.34 -10.48 10.66
C ARG A 250 -2.91 -11.64 9.82
N SER A 251 -4.12 -11.46 9.31
CA SER A 251 -4.87 -12.45 8.52
C SER A 251 -5.59 -11.73 7.36
N PRO A 252 -4.88 -11.09 6.43
CA PRO A 252 -5.43 -10.09 5.51
C PRO A 252 -6.51 -10.57 4.54
N LEU A 253 -6.68 -11.88 4.36
CA LEU A 253 -7.79 -12.43 3.56
C LEU A 253 -9.13 -12.43 4.33
N ASP A 254 -9.10 -12.29 5.65
CA ASP A 254 -10.28 -12.06 6.48
C ASP A 254 -10.53 -10.54 6.63
N PRO A 255 -11.62 -9.99 6.07
CA PRO A 255 -11.92 -8.56 6.16
C PRO A 255 -12.17 -8.07 7.59
N HIS A 256 -12.39 -8.96 8.56
CA HIS A 256 -12.57 -8.63 9.97
C HIS A 256 -11.27 -8.63 10.78
N SER A 257 -10.13 -8.95 10.16
CA SER A 257 -8.85 -9.12 10.84
C SER A 257 -8.09 -7.82 11.14
N TRP A 258 -8.58 -6.68 10.65
CA TRP A 258 -7.97 -5.38 10.87
C TRP A 258 -8.13 -4.93 12.32
N THR A 259 -7.05 -4.42 12.90
CA THR A 259 -7.07 -3.81 14.23
C THR A 259 -7.75 -2.44 14.22
N GLU A 260 -8.05 -1.91 15.40
CA GLU A 260 -8.21 -0.46 15.58
C GLU A 260 -6.89 0.27 15.23
N PRO A 261 -6.94 1.54 14.82
CA PRO A 261 -5.74 2.25 14.39
C PRO A 261 -4.87 2.71 15.56
N TRP A 262 -3.55 2.71 15.33
CA TRP A 262 -2.63 3.57 16.05
C TRP A 262 -2.54 4.93 15.34
N VAL A 263 -2.91 6.02 16.01
CA VAL A 263 -2.79 7.37 15.46
C VAL A 263 -1.33 7.84 15.55
N ILE A 264 -0.71 8.06 14.38
CA ILE A 264 0.68 8.54 14.26
C ILE A 264 0.77 10.07 14.10
N TYR A 265 -0.34 10.72 13.78
CA TYR A 265 -0.44 12.17 13.71
C TYR A 265 -1.85 12.64 14.07
N GLU A 266 -1.93 13.62 14.96
CA GLU A 266 -3.18 14.25 15.40
C GLU A 266 -3.43 15.55 14.61
N GLY A 267 -4.54 15.63 13.86
CA GLY A 267 -4.90 16.84 13.10
C GLY A 267 -5.35 16.55 11.66
N PRO A 268 -5.50 17.58 10.81
CA PRO A 268 -5.75 17.42 9.38
C PRO A 268 -4.79 16.41 8.73
N SER A 269 -5.34 15.38 8.08
CA SER A 269 -4.55 14.33 7.44
C SER A 269 -5.23 13.85 6.17
N GLY A 270 -4.49 13.79 5.07
CA GLY A 270 -5.00 13.47 3.75
C GLY A 270 -4.46 12.15 3.22
N TYR A 271 -3.90 12.21 2.01
CA TYR A 271 -3.37 11.05 1.30
C TYR A 271 -2.12 10.53 2.02
N SER A 272 -1.79 9.26 1.82
CA SER A 272 -0.59 8.65 2.39
C SER A 272 0.04 7.61 1.47
N ASP A 273 1.32 7.31 1.69
CA ASP A 273 2.03 6.21 1.05
C ASP A 273 3.00 5.56 2.04
N LEU A 274 2.89 4.24 2.17
CA LEU A 274 3.73 3.42 3.04
C LEU A 274 4.88 2.79 2.24
N ALA A 275 6.03 2.67 2.88
CA ALA A 275 7.17 1.93 2.35
C ALA A 275 7.84 1.09 3.45
N SER A 276 8.38 -0.06 3.07
CA SER A 276 9.31 -0.79 3.93
C SER A 276 10.71 -0.20 3.78
N VAL A 277 11.35 0.13 4.90
CA VAL A 277 12.71 0.69 4.92
C VAL A 277 13.77 -0.41 5.04
N GLY A 278 13.34 -1.64 5.37
CA GLY A 278 14.20 -2.77 5.69
C GLY A 278 14.42 -2.93 7.20
N PRO A 279 15.14 -3.98 7.62
CA PRO A 279 15.42 -4.23 9.02
C PRO A 279 16.47 -3.26 9.56
N THR A 280 16.28 -2.81 10.80
CA THR A 280 17.33 -2.13 11.56
C THR A 280 18.52 -3.04 11.81
N VAL A 281 19.64 -2.48 12.29
CA VAL A 281 20.81 -3.25 12.76
C VAL A 281 20.44 -4.34 13.79
N LYS A 282 19.36 -4.13 14.55
CA LYS A 282 18.83 -5.08 15.54
C LYS A 282 17.83 -6.09 14.95
N GLY A 283 17.63 -6.11 13.63
CA GLY A 283 16.70 -7.00 12.93
C GLY A 283 15.23 -6.61 13.03
N ALA A 284 14.90 -5.47 13.66
CA ALA A 284 13.51 -5.01 13.76
C ALA A 284 13.04 -4.46 12.40
N LEU A 285 11.87 -4.90 11.93
CA LEU A 285 11.24 -4.38 10.72
C LEU A 285 10.82 -2.92 10.92
N THR A 286 11.19 -2.06 9.97
CA THR A 286 10.88 -0.62 9.97
C THR A 286 10.11 -0.22 8.72
N PHE A 287 9.21 0.73 8.91
CA PHE A 287 8.34 1.28 7.90
C PHE A 287 8.46 2.81 7.91
N ALA A 288 8.17 3.40 6.76
CA ALA A 288 8.00 4.83 6.59
C ALA A 288 6.60 5.11 6.05
N CYS A 289 6.03 6.23 6.45
CA CYS A 289 4.76 6.77 5.96
C CYS A 289 4.99 8.22 5.55
N LEU A 290 4.76 8.53 4.27
CA LEU A 290 4.60 9.90 3.78
C LEU A 290 3.11 10.21 3.76
N PHE A 291 2.70 11.39 4.24
CA PHE A 291 1.28 11.76 4.22
C PHE A 291 1.07 13.27 4.17
N GLU A 292 -0.06 13.68 3.59
CA GLU A 292 -0.46 15.08 3.60
C GLU A 292 -0.96 15.46 5.00
N SER A 293 -0.48 16.59 5.53
CA SER A 293 -0.88 17.13 6.84
C SER A 293 -0.97 18.66 6.84
N GLY A 294 -1.28 19.22 8.00
CA GLY A 294 -1.28 20.65 8.25
C GLY A 294 -1.95 21.00 9.56
N ALA A 295 -1.91 22.29 9.90
CA ALA A 295 -2.53 22.84 11.10
C ALA A 295 -4.03 23.11 10.90
N ARG A 296 -4.45 23.56 9.71
CA ARG A 296 -5.86 23.90 9.44
C ARG A 296 -6.50 22.98 8.41
N VAL A 297 -5.77 22.66 7.35
CA VAL A 297 -6.20 21.73 6.29
C VAL A 297 -5.12 20.72 5.96
N SER A 298 -5.49 19.59 5.36
CA SER A 298 -4.59 18.46 5.19
C SER A 298 -3.57 18.62 4.07
N TYR A 299 -3.56 19.71 3.31
CA TYR A 299 -2.73 19.90 2.11
C TYR A 299 -1.78 21.08 2.28
N GLU A 300 -1.36 21.37 3.52
CA GLU A 300 -0.39 22.43 3.82
C GLU A 300 1.05 21.92 3.68
N GLU A 301 1.28 20.65 4.04
CA GLU A 301 2.61 20.03 4.08
C GLU A 301 2.54 18.53 3.76
N ILE A 302 3.71 17.95 3.45
CA ILE A 302 3.91 16.50 3.37
C ILE A 302 4.79 16.08 4.54
N SER A 303 4.19 15.39 5.50
CA SER A 303 4.88 14.83 6.66
C SER A 303 5.50 13.48 6.35
N PHE A 304 6.62 13.20 7.02
CA PHE A 304 7.31 11.92 6.98
C PHE A 304 7.41 11.34 8.39
N CYS A 305 6.95 10.09 8.57
CA CYS A 305 7.00 9.38 9.83
C CYS A 305 7.63 8.00 9.63
N MET A 306 8.59 7.64 10.49
CA MET A 306 9.17 6.30 10.54
C MET A 306 8.80 5.61 11.85
N PHE A 307 8.51 4.32 11.78
CA PHE A 307 8.18 3.51 12.94
C PHE A 307 8.53 2.04 12.70
N SER A 308 8.78 1.32 13.79
CA SER A 308 9.06 -0.10 13.81
C SER A 308 7.78 -0.93 13.98
N LEU A 309 7.84 -2.20 13.59
CA LEU A 309 6.77 -3.15 13.91
C LEU A 309 6.54 -3.27 15.43
N GLY A 310 7.60 -3.11 16.23
CA GLY A 310 7.50 -3.11 17.69
C GLY A 310 6.61 -1.98 18.19
N GLU A 311 6.78 -0.76 17.67
CA GLU A 311 5.94 0.39 18.00
C GLU A 311 4.51 0.21 17.52
N VAL A 312 4.30 -0.35 16.32
CA VAL A 312 2.94 -0.71 15.87
C VAL A 312 2.28 -1.64 16.88
N LEU A 313 2.92 -2.77 17.22
CA LEU A 313 2.34 -3.76 18.12
C LEU A 313 2.09 -3.25 19.53
N GLN A 314 2.86 -2.27 20.01
CA GLN A 314 2.70 -1.67 21.34
C GLN A 314 1.60 -0.61 21.40
N ASN A 315 1.39 0.14 20.31
CA ASN A 315 0.43 1.23 20.27
C ASN A 315 -0.95 0.85 19.71
N LEU A 316 -1.10 -0.37 19.17
CA LEU A 316 -2.40 -0.90 18.81
C LEU A 316 -3.26 -1.07 20.08
N PRO A 317 -4.52 -0.58 20.08
CA PRO A 317 -5.41 -0.77 21.22
C PRO A 317 -5.56 -2.26 21.56
N PRO A 318 -5.65 -2.64 22.84
CA PRO A 318 -5.94 -4.01 23.21
C PRO A 318 -7.27 -4.41 22.55
N GLY A 319 -7.24 -5.49 21.76
CA GLY A 319 -8.44 -6.01 21.09
C GLY A 319 -9.57 -6.29 22.09
N PRO A 320 -10.82 -6.38 21.63
CA PRO A 320 -11.94 -6.68 22.50
C PRO A 320 -11.62 -7.95 23.31
N LYS A 321 -11.66 -7.83 24.64
CA LYS A 321 -11.50 -9.00 25.51
C LYS A 321 -12.57 -10.02 25.09
N PRO A 322 -12.21 -11.30 24.86
CA PRO A 322 -13.22 -12.32 24.69
C PRO A 322 -14.17 -12.23 25.89
N PRO A 323 -15.49 -12.41 25.70
CA PRO A 323 -16.44 -12.36 26.80
C PRO A 323 -15.93 -13.31 27.87
N GLY A 324 -15.46 -12.73 28.98
CA GLY A 324 -15.00 -13.50 30.12
C GLY A 324 -16.15 -14.41 30.50
N LEU A 325 -15.86 -15.70 30.65
CA LEU A 325 -16.81 -16.69 31.14
C LEU A 325 -17.41 -16.10 32.42
N GLY A 326 -18.63 -15.56 32.27
CA GLY A 326 -19.23 -14.71 33.27
C GLY A 326 -19.39 -15.50 34.54
N ASP A 327 -18.71 -15.04 35.59
CA ASP A 327 -19.09 -15.34 36.96
C ASP A 327 -20.53 -14.85 37.11
N LYS A 328 -21.48 -15.79 37.04
CA LYS A 328 -22.90 -15.51 37.16
C LYS A 328 -23.12 -14.92 38.54
N ARG A 329 -23.22 -13.60 38.63
CA ARG A 329 -23.87 -12.95 39.76
C ARG A 329 -25.30 -13.44 39.77
N LEU A 330 -25.61 -14.31 40.74
CA LEU A 330 -26.97 -14.65 41.13
C LEU A 330 -27.72 -13.33 41.43
N GLU A 331 -28.54 -12.87 40.50
CA GLU A 331 -29.57 -11.90 40.80
C GLU A 331 -30.58 -12.58 41.71
N ARG A 332 -30.59 -12.12 42.96
CA ARG A 332 -31.50 -12.57 43.99
C ARG A 332 -32.80 -11.78 43.80
N CYS A 333 -33.81 -12.43 43.22
CA CYS A 333 -35.18 -11.93 43.15
C CYS A 333 -35.66 -11.47 44.53
N ARG A 334 -36.32 -10.31 44.59
CA ARG A 334 -37.22 -9.96 45.70
C ARG A 334 -38.64 -9.80 45.16
N PRO A 335 -39.66 -10.36 45.84
CA PRO A 335 -41.03 -10.31 45.39
C PRO A 335 -41.72 -9.00 45.80
N SER A 336 -42.69 -8.63 44.96
CA SER A 336 -43.84 -7.72 45.09
C SER A 336 -43.72 -6.50 46.01
#